data_AF-A0A945PCZ9-F1
#
_entry.id   AF-A0A945PCZ9-F1
#
_cell.length_a   1.000
_cell.length_b   1.000
_cell.length_c   1.000
_cell.angle_alpha   90.00
_cell.angle_beta   90.00
_cell.angle_gamma   90.00
#
_symmetry.space_group_name_H-M   'P 1'
#
loop_
_entity.id
_entity.type
_entity.pdbx_description
1 polymer ?
#
loop_
_entity_poly.entity_id
_entity_poly.type
_entity_poly.pdbx_seq_one_letter_code
_entity_poly.pdbx_strand_id
1 'polypeptide(L)'
;MLYTIGHRLNYLQTFRKMAGVVDGTHNKGKGGFAVRSIDEARQLAHEHFPDKDMAIFGIYADWETDTVAVADGWWHNLSKAAPIVMLSPAGDAIEWPVGSDEAPELCRA
;
A
#
# COMPACT_ATOMS: atom_id res chain seq x y z
N MET A 1 5.10 -1.53 10.86
CA MET A 1 4.45 -1.63 9.55
C MET A 1 4.20 -0.21 9.06
N LEU A 2 4.55 0.07 7.81
CA LEU A 2 4.22 1.33 7.14
C LEU A 2 2.99 1.14 6.27
N TYR A 3 2.49 2.21 5.68
CA TYR A 3 1.30 2.18 4.85
C TYR A 3 1.54 2.85 3.51
N THR A 4 0.79 2.42 2.50
CA THR A 4 0.77 3.02 1.17
C THR A 4 -0.64 3.02 0.62
N ILE A 5 -0.82 3.71 -0.50
CA ILE A 5 -2.08 3.76 -1.23
C ILE A 5 -1.88 3.22 -2.64
N GLY A 6 -2.89 2.53 -3.13
CA GLY A 6 -2.87 1.96 -4.48
C GLY A 6 -4.27 1.86 -5.07
N HIS A 7 -4.34 1.81 -6.39
CA HIS A 7 -5.60 1.51 -7.08
C HIS A 7 -6.08 0.13 -6.66
N ARG A 8 -7.23 0.08 -5.99
CA ARG A 8 -7.73 -1.12 -5.32
C ARG A 8 -7.82 -2.32 -6.26
N LEU A 9 -8.44 -2.13 -7.42
CA LEU A 9 -8.62 -3.21 -8.40
C LEU A 9 -7.29 -3.72 -8.97
N ASN A 10 -6.32 -2.83 -9.21
CA ASN A 10 -5.02 -3.22 -9.75
C ASN A 10 -4.26 -4.07 -8.73
N TYR A 11 -4.25 -3.65 -7.46
CA TYR A 11 -3.60 -4.40 -6.39
C TYR A 11 -4.27 -5.74 -6.16
N LEU A 12 -5.61 -5.80 -6.09
CA LEU A 12 -6.34 -7.06 -5.98
C LEU A 12 -5.95 -8.04 -7.12
N GLN A 13 -5.91 -7.58 -8.37
CA GLN A 13 -5.47 -8.42 -9.49
C GLN A 13 -4.04 -8.94 -9.33
N THR A 14 -3.13 -8.14 -8.76
CA THR A 14 -1.76 -8.56 -8.47
C THR A 14 -1.72 -9.58 -7.32
N PHE A 15 -2.42 -9.32 -6.22
CA PHE A 15 -2.51 -10.23 -5.07
C PHE A 15 -3.09 -11.60 -5.46
N ARG A 16 -4.11 -11.62 -6.32
CA ARG A 16 -4.68 -12.86 -6.86
C ARG A 16 -3.66 -13.69 -7.63
N LYS A 17 -2.72 -13.05 -8.34
CA LYS A 17 -1.66 -13.74 -9.10
C LYS A 17 -0.50 -14.22 -8.23
N MET A 18 -0.25 -13.55 -7.09
CA MET A 18 0.93 -13.79 -6.27
C MET A 18 0.62 -14.38 -4.88
N ALA A 19 -0.59 -14.92 -4.69
CA ALA A 19 -1.03 -15.57 -3.45
C ALA A 19 -0.85 -14.71 -2.18
N GLY A 20 -1.11 -13.41 -2.28
CA GLY A 20 -1.33 -12.56 -1.10
C GLY A 20 -0.20 -11.61 -0.70
N VAL A 21 1.07 -11.85 -1.05
CA VAL A 21 2.16 -10.89 -0.78
C VAL A 21 2.76 -10.43 -2.10
N VAL A 22 2.86 -9.11 -2.29
CA VAL A 22 3.47 -8.53 -3.47
C VAL A 22 4.81 -7.92 -3.10
N ASP A 23 5.86 -8.29 -3.82
CA ASP A 23 7.13 -7.59 -3.68
C ASP A 23 6.97 -6.17 -4.24
N GLY A 24 7.12 -5.16 -3.37
CA GLY A 24 6.97 -3.74 -3.68
C GLY A 24 8.15 -3.17 -4.48
N THR A 25 8.66 -3.90 -5.48
CA THR A 25 9.71 -3.43 -6.39
C THR A 25 9.17 -2.31 -7.29
N HIS A 26 9.01 -1.11 -6.74
CA HIS A 26 8.74 0.10 -7.51
C HIS A 26 10.03 0.58 -8.17
N ASN A 27 10.41 -0.07 -9.27
CA ASN A 27 11.62 0.28 -10.00
C ASN A 27 11.38 1.52 -10.89
N LYS A 28 12.26 2.52 -10.72
CA LYS A 28 12.64 3.58 -11.67
C LYS A 28 11.69 4.77 -11.85
N GLY A 29 11.73 5.69 -10.88
CA GLY A 29 11.52 7.12 -11.15
C GLY A 29 10.79 7.87 -10.04
N LYS A 30 9.83 7.21 -9.38
CA LYS A 30 9.09 7.71 -8.22
C LYS A 30 8.78 6.51 -7.34
N GLY A 31 9.37 6.43 -6.16
CA GLY A 31 9.15 5.32 -5.23
C GLY A 31 7.68 5.20 -4.82
N GLY A 32 7.30 4.06 -4.26
CA GLY A 32 5.98 3.92 -3.64
C GLY A 32 5.84 4.87 -2.45
N PHE A 33 4.67 5.47 -2.30
CA PHE A 33 4.35 6.33 -1.17
C PHE A 33 4.41 5.53 0.13
N ALA A 34 5.18 5.96 1.11
CA ALA A 34 5.23 5.37 2.44
C ALA A 34 4.82 6.41 3.47
N VAL A 35 3.91 6.03 4.37
CA VAL A 35 3.44 6.84 5.50
C VAL A 35 3.40 6.00 6.77
N ARG A 36 3.40 6.65 7.94
CA ARG A 36 3.52 6.00 9.26
C ARG A 36 2.19 5.50 9.80
N SER A 37 1.06 6.02 9.32
CA SER A 37 -0.27 5.62 9.80
C SER A 37 -1.31 5.46 8.67
N ILE A 38 -2.40 4.76 8.98
CA ILE A 38 -3.56 4.63 8.09
C ILE A 38 -4.20 5.99 7.85
N ASP A 39 -4.30 6.85 8.87
CA ASP A 39 -4.90 8.17 8.74
C ASP A 39 -4.09 9.09 7.84
N GLU A 40 -2.76 9.01 7.94
CA GLU A 40 -1.88 9.63 6.96
C GLU A 40 -2.15 9.08 5.54
N ALA A 41 -2.30 7.77 5.38
CA ALA A 41 -2.58 7.20 4.05
C ALA A 41 -3.92 7.70 3.47
N ARG A 42 -4.95 7.88 4.31
CA ARG A 42 -6.23 8.51 3.90
C ARG A 42 -6.03 9.96 3.48
N GLN A 43 -5.31 10.74 4.29
CA GLN A 43 -4.99 12.12 3.97
C GLN A 43 -4.26 12.21 2.62
N LEU A 44 -3.25 11.38 2.41
CA LEU A 44 -2.49 11.33 1.17
C LEU A 44 -3.38 10.98 -0.04
N ALA A 45 -4.29 10.02 0.11
CA ALA A 45 -5.24 9.66 -0.94
C ALA A 45 -6.20 10.80 -1.25
N HIS A 46 -6.72 11.48 -0.23
CA HIS A 46 -7.62 12.62 -0.41
C HIS A 46 -6.92 13.80 -1.11
N GLU A 47 -5.68 14.10 -0.73
CA GLU A 47 -4.91 15.22 -1.28
C GLU A 47 -4.50 14.99 -2.75
N HIS A 48 -4.10 13.77 -3.11
CA HIS A 48 -3.50 13.50 -4.42
C HIS A 48 -4.41 12.73 -5.38
N PHE A 49 -5.46 12.08 -4.87
CA PHE A 49 -6.32 11.17 -5.63
C PHE A 49 -7.81 11.26 -5.26
N PRO A 50 -8.40 12.47 -5.13
CA PRO A 50 -9.72 12.68 -4.51
C PRO A 50 -10.90 11.94 -5.17
N ASP A 51 -10.77 11.48 -6.42
CA ASP A 51 -11.82 10.79 -7.18
C ASP A 51 -11.40 9.39 -7.65
N LYS A 52 -10.39 8.79 -7.01
CA LYS A 52 -9.87 7.48 -7.40
C LYS A 52 -10.31 6.41 -6.41
N ASP A 53 -10.61 5.22 -6.93
CA ASP A 53 -10.85 4.02 -6.13
C ASP A 53 -9.53 3.52 -5.53
N MET A 54 -9.10 4.18 -4.46
CA MET A 54 -7.87 3.89 -3.72
C MET A 54 -8.18 2.98 -2.51
N ALA A 55 -7.22 2.13 -2.20
CA ALA A 55 -7.19 1.36 -0.96
C ALA A 55 -5.84 1.54 -0.28
N ILE A 56 -5.83 1.29 1.03
CA ILE A 56 -4.65 1.35 1.88
C ILE A 56 -4.08 -0.05 2.03
N PHE A 57 -2.76 -0.17 1.86
CA PHE A 57 -2.02 -1.40 1.95
C PHE A 57 -0.91 -1.27 3.00
N GLY A 58 -0.59 -2.38 3.65
CA GLY A 58 0.52 -2.43 4.60
C GLY A 58 1.83 -2.70 3.87
N ILE A 59 2.93 -2.13 4.36
CA ILE A 59 4.29 -2.40 3.88
C ILE A 59 5.12 -2.90 5.07
N TYR A 60 5.74 -4.07 4.90
CA TYR A 60 6.74 -4.59 5.83
C TYR A 60 8.10 -3.92 5.59
N ALA A 61 8.19 -2.68 6.03
CA ALA A 61 9.38 -1.83 5.96
C ALA A 61 9.58 -1.07 7.28
N ASP A 62 10.81 -0.62 7.51
CA ASP A 62 11.17 0.29 8.59
C ASP A 62 11.20 1.75 8.09
N TRP A 63 10.64 2.69 8.86
CA TRP A 63 10.59 4.09 8.44
C TRP A 63 11.98 4.71 8.28
N GLU A 64 12.88 4.48 9.22
CA GLU A 64 14.16 5.18 9.28
C GLU A 64 15.16 4.59 8.29
N THR A 65 15.13 3.26 8.08
CA THR A 65 16.13 2.58 7.23
C THR A 65 15.66 2.29 5.81
N ASP A 66 14.36 2.13 5.60
CA ASP A 66 13.82 1.61 4.33
C ASP A 66 13.08 2.69 3.53
N THR A 67 13.14 3.95 3.99
CA THR A 67 12.48 5.05 3.32
C THR A 67 13.36 6.30 3.23
N VAL A 68 13.03 7.19 2.30
CA VAL A 68 13.68 8.49 2.11
C VAL A 68 12.61 9.56 2.00
N ALA A 69 12.76 10.65 2.75
CA ALA A 69 11.83 11.78 2.72
C ALA A 69 11.68 12.36 1.31
N VAL A 70 10.45 12.71 0.94
CA VAL A 70 10.17 13.44 -0.30
C VAL A 70 10.36 14.93 -0.03
N ALA A 71 11.13 15.62 -0.87
CA ALA A 71 11.48 17.02 -0.65
C ALA A 71 10.27 17.95 -0.49
N ASP A 72 9.19 17.69 -1.22
CA ASP A 72 7.98 18.52 -1.26
C ASP A 72 6.77 17.84 -0.61
N GLY A 73 7.00 16.83 0.25
CA GLY A 73 5.92 16.03 0.83
C GLY A 73 6.21 15.64 2.28
N TRP A 74 5.14 15.41 3.04
CA TRP A 74 5.25 14.88 4.40
C TRP A 74 5.40 13.34 4.43
N TRP A 75 5.25 12.68 3.28
CA TRP A 75 5.44 11.25 3.08
C TRP A 75 6.85 10.92 2.58
N HIS A 76 7.19 9.63 2.60
CA HIS A 76 8.48 9.12 2.15
C HIS A 76 8.35 8.23 0.91
N ASN A 77 9.46 8.03 0.18
CA ASN A 77 9.62 6.99 -0.83
C ASN A 77 10.28 5.77 -0.18
N LEU A 78 9.91 4.55 -0.61
CA LEU A 78 10.71 3.36 -0.26
C LEU A 78 12.10 3.42 -0.91
N SER A 79 13.15 3.17 -0.12
CA SER A 79 14.56 3.14 -0.56
C SER A 79 15.00 1.77 -1.09
N LYS A 80 14.23 0.72 -0.76
CA LYS A 80 14.43 -0.67 -1.20
C LYS A 80 13.09 -1.37 -1.41
N ALA A 81 13.11 -2.55 -2.03
CA ALA A 81 11.93 -3.38 -2.17
C ALA A 81 11.48 -3.89 -0.79
N ALA A 82 10.16 -3.86 -0.55
CA ALA A 82 9.55 -4.34 0.67
C ALA A 82 8.23 -5.06 0.36
N PRO A 83 7.89 -6.12 1.10
CA PRO A 83 6.62 -6.81 0.91
C PRO A 83 5.42 -5.90 1.22
N ILE A 84 4.41 -5.95 0.35
CA ILE A 84 3.13 -5.27 0.48
C ILE A 84 2.04 -6.31 0.81
N VAL A 85 1.15 -5.97 1.74
CA VAL A 85 0.04 -6.79 2.20
C VAL A 85 -1.31 -6.06 2.11
N MET A 86 -2.39 -6.83 1.97
CA MET A 86 -3.75 -6.33 2.06
C MET A 86 -4.11 -6.04 3.52
N LEU A 87 -4.96 -5.02 3.73
CA LEU A 87 -5.50 -4.67 5.03
C LEU A 87 -7.02 -4.80 5.04
N SER A 88 -7.58 -5.33 6.12
CA SER A 88 -9.01 -5.30 6.40
C SER A 88 -9.50 -3.87 6.64
N PRO A 89 -10.82 -3.59 6.65
CA PRO A 89 -11.35 -2.28 7.05
C PRO A 89 -10.92 -1.81 8.44
N ALA A 90 -10.57 -2.74 9.34
CA ALA A 90 -10.04 -2.45 10.66
C ALA A 90 -8.53 -2.11 10.68
N GLY A 91 -7.83 -2.29 9.55
CA GLY A 91 -6.39 -2.05 9.42
C GLY A 91 -5.52 -3.26 9.71
N ASP A 92 -6.10 -4.44 9.92
CA ASP A 92 -5.36 -5.68 10.17
C ASP A 92 -4.89 -6.29 8.86
N ALA A 93 -3.68 -6.86 8.84
CA ALA A 93 -3.19 -7.58 7.68
C ALA A 93 -4.06 -8.82 7.40
N ILE A 94 -4.43 -9.00 6.14
CA ILE A 94 -5.25 -10.13 5.68
C ILE A 94 -4.63 -10.83 4.48
N GLU A 95 -4.91 -12.12 4.38
CA GLU A 95 -4.58 -12.93 3.21
C GLU A 95 -5.81 -13.07 2.32
N TRP A 96 -5.61 -13.15 1.01
CA TRP A 96 -6.65 -13.57 0.08
C TRP A 96 -6.39 -15.04 -0.27
N PRO A 97 -7.20 -15.98 0.24
CA PRO A 97 -6.97 -17.40 0.03
C PRO A 97 -6.91 -17.75 -1.46
N VAL A 98 -5.91 -18.57 -1.80
CA VAL A 98 -5.75 -19.08 -3.17
C VAL A 98 -7.02 -19.83 -3.58
N GLY A 99 -7.59 -19.45 -4.73
CA GLY A 99 -8.81 -20.06 -5.26
C GLY A 99 -10.12 -19.45 -4.76
N SER A 100 -10.08 -18.42 -3.90
CA SER A 100 -11.29 -17.64 -3.59
C SER A 100 -11.70 -16.78 -4.78
N ASP A 101 -12.95 -16.92 -5.22
CA ASP A 101 -13.55 -16.06 -6.25
C ASP A 101 -14.10 -14.75 -5.68
N GLU A 102 -14.36 -14.70 -4.37
CA GLU A 102 -14.79 -13.48 -3.68
C GLU A 102 -13.55 -12.67 -3.27
N ALA A 103 -13.52 -11.41 -3.72
CA ALA A 103 -12.47 -10.47 -3.35
C ALA A 103 -12.69 -9.99 -1.91
N PRO A 104 -11.63 -9.91 -1.09
CA PRO A 104 -11.75 -9.42 0.27
C PRO A 104 -12.17 -7.96 0.29
N GLU A 105 -12.89 -7.57 1.34
CA GLU A 105 -13.10 -6.17 1.66
C GLU A 105 -11.78 -5.56 2.16
N LEU A 106 -11.36 -4.44 1.56
CA LEU A 106 -10.09 -3.79 1.86
C LEU A 106 -10.29 -2.47 2.61
N CYS A 107 -9.28 -2.07 3.38
CA CYS A 107 -9.18 -0.73 3.96
C CYS A 107 -9.25 0.33 2.86
N ARG A 108 -10.30 1.15 2.88
CA ARG A 108 -10.48 2.26 1.93
C ARG A 108 -9.65 3.47 2.36
N ALA A 109 -9.11 4.16 1.36
CA ALA A 109 -8.39 5.40 1.54
C ALA A 109 -9.36 6.59 1.49
#